data_AF-A0A7Z9M6Z3-F1
#
_entry.id   AF-A0A7Z9M6Z3-F1
#
_cell.length_a   1.000
_cell.length_b   1.000
_cell.length_c   1.000
_cell.angle_alpha   90.00
_cell.angle_beta   90.00
_cell.angle_gamma   90.00
#
_symmetry.space_group_name_H-M   'P 1'
#
loop_
_entity.id
_entity.type
_entity.pdbx_description
1 polymer ?
#
loop_
_entity_poly.entity_id
_entity_poly.type
_entity_poly.pdbx_seq_one_letter_code
_entity_poly.pdbx_strand_id
1 'polypeptide(L)'
;MEQWSSWIRRENTIHKTYVFRGKNDVDPADHTMIRIMLPLVYIRKASVSPVDNQYQLKKEDQVIFLINENRLDEANDWLNKNGFTPV
;
A
#
# COMPACT_ATOMS: atom_id res chain seq x y z
N MET A 1 -10.03 6.69 8.89
CA MET A 1 -9.03 7.75 9.20
C MET A 1 -8.66 7.79 10.68
N GLU A 2 -9.63 7.82 11.61
CA GLU A 2 -9.33 7.91 13.07
C GLU A 2 -8.43 6.78 13.59
N GLN A 3 -8.67 5.54 13.16
CA GLN A 3 -7.86 4.38 13.54
C GLN A 3 -6.39 4.52 13.09
N TRP A 4 -6.16 4.94 11.84
CA TRP A 4 -4.82 5.19 11.31
C TRP A 4 -4.12 6.30 12.08
N SER A 5 -4.83 7.39 12.40
CA SER A 5 -4.26 8.46 13.23
C SER A 5 -3.83 7.95 14.61
N SER A 6 -4.64 7.08 15.24
CA SER A 6 -4.28 6.47 16.52
C SER A 6 -3.05 5.56 16.41
N TRP A 7 -2.91 4.78 15.34
CA TRP A 7 -1.77 3.88 15.18
C TRP A 7 -0.47 4.62 14.89
N ILE A 8 -0.52 5.66 14.06
CA ILE A 8 0.64 6.53 13.78
C ILE A 8 1.13 7.17 15.08
N ARG A 9 0.23 7.74 15.90
CA ARG A 9 0.59 8.37 17.19
C ARG A 9 1.18 7.39 18.22
N ARG A 10 0.90 6.10 18.08
CA ARG A 10 1.42 5.03 18.93
C ARG A 10 2.66 4.37 18.33
N GLU A 11 3.16 4.88 17.21
CA GLU A 11 4.31 4.33 16.48
C GLU A 11 4.12 2.88 16.01
N ASN A 12 2.87 2.41 15.90
CA ASN A 12 2.53 1.05 15.47
C ASN A 12 2.41 0.92 13.93
N THR A 13 3.09 1.79 13.20
CA THR A 13 3.01 1.83 11.74
C THR A 13 4.36 2.07 11.11
N ILE A 14 4.65 1.36 10.03
CA ILE A 14 5.80 1.61 9.17
C ILE A 14 5.34 2.10 7.81
N HIS A 15 6.22 2.84 7.12
CA HIS A 15 6.02 3.16 5.71
C HIS A 15 7.06 2.43 4.87
N LYS A 16 6.62 1.79 3.78
CA LYS A 16 7.51 1.05 2.88
C LYS A 16 7.07 1.25 1.42
N THR A 17 8.07 1.28 0.54
CA THR A 17 7.86 1.43 -0.91
C THR A 17 7.91 0.06 -1.58
N TYR A 18 6.95 -0.19 -2.47
CA TYR A 18 6.87 -1.41 -3.25
C TYR A 18 6.66 -1.09 -4.73
N VAL A 19 7.24 -1.88 -5.62
CA VAL A 19 6.99 -1.81 -7.07
C VAL A 19 5.92 -2.81 -7.45
N PHE A 20 4.92 -2.37 -8.21
CA PHE A 20 3.92 -3.26 -8.78
C PHE A 20 4.40 -3.91 -10.07
N ARG A 21 4.38 -5.24 -10.13
CA ARG A 21 4.87 -6.04 -11.27
C ARG A 21 3.78 -6.56 -12.19
N GLY A 22 2.51 -6.20 -11.97
CA GLY A 22 1.43 -6.43 -12.94
C GLY A 22 0.80 -7.81 -12.91
N LYS A 23 0.65 -8.43 -11.73
CA LYS A 23 0.17 -9.82 -11.61
C LYS A 23 -1.36 -9.96 -11.56
N ASN A 24 -2.05 -9.04 -10.88
CA ASN A 24 -3.51 -9.05 -10.70
C ASN A 24 -4.10 -7.66 -11.02
N ASP A 25 -5.39 -7.61 -11.33
CA ASP A 25 -6.15 -6.36 -11.26
C ASP A 25 -6.36 -6.05 -9.77
N VAL A 26 -5.64 -5.05 -9.27
CA VAL A 26 -5.63 -4.68 -7.85
C VAL A 26 -6.47 -3.43 -7.69
N ASP A 27 -7.58 -3.56 -6.97
CA ASP A 27 -8.38 -2.42 -6.55
C ASP A 27 -7.65 -1.68 -5.41
N PRO A 28 -7.32 -0.39 -5.57
CA PRO A 28 -6.74 0.42 -4.49
C PRO A 28 -7.65 0.56 -3.27
N ALA A 29 -8.96 0.28 -3.42
CA ALA A 29 -9.95 0.26 -2.36
C ALA A 29 -10.28 -1.16 -1.86
N ASP A 30 -9.49 -2.19 -2.21
CA ASP A 30 -9.76 -3.57 -1.80
C ASP A 30 -9.97 -3.70 -0.28
N HIS A 31 -11.16 -4.18 0.10
CA HIS A 31 -11.58 -4.33 1.48
C HIS A 31 -10.68 -5.29 2.26
N THR A 32 -9.97 -6.20 1.59
CA THR A 32 -9.01 -7.12 2.22
C THR A 32 -7.79 -6.39 2.80
N MET A 33 -7.50 -5.15 2.39
CA MET A 33 -6.44 -4.33 2.98
C MET A 33 -6.85 -3.63 4.28
N ILE A 34 -8.15 -3.57 4.58
CA ILE A 34 -8.69 -2.83 5.73
C ILE A 34 -7.98 -3.29 7.02
N ARG A 35 -7.46 -2.31 7.79
CA ARG A 35 -6.73 -2.49 9.05
C ARG A 35 -5.36 -3.19 8.93
N ILE A 36 -4.93 -3.55 7.73
CA ILE A 36 -3.61 -4.16 7.47
C ILE A 36 -2.66 -3.07 6.98
N MET A 37 -3.03 -2.42 5.88
CA MET A 37 -2.22 -1.40 5.24
C MET A 37 -3.08 -0.39 4.49
N LEU A 38 -2.47 0.75 4.15
CA LEU A 38 -3.10 1.85 3.44
C LEU A 38 -2.14 2.36 2.37
N PRO A 39 -2.49 2.30 1.08
CA PRO A 39 -1.72 2.97 0.04
C PRO A 39 -1.84 4.50 0.22
N LEU A 40 -0.72 5.21 0.26
CA LEU A 40 -0.69 6.66 0.47
C LEU A 40 -0.52 7.41 -0.84
N VAL A 41 0.57 7.11 -1.53
CA VAL A 41 0.98 7.76 -2.77
C VAL A 41 1.52 6.72 -3.73
N TYR A 42 1.41 7.00 -5.02
CA TYR A 42 2.10 6.27 -6.05
C TYR A 42 3.07 7.18 -6.79
N ILE A 43 4.14 6.58 -7.30
CA ILE A 43 5.19 7.24 -8.06
C ILE A 43 5.19 6.63 -9.46
N ARG A 44 4.98 7.47 -10.47
CA ARG A 44 5.00 7.08 -11.88
C ARG A 44 5.81 8.11 -12.67
N LYS A 45 6.85 7.66 -13.38
CA LYS A 45 7.71 8.54 -14.20
C LYS A 45 8.19 9.79 -13.42
N ALA A 46 8.67 9.58 -12.19
CA ALA A 46 9.10 10.62 -11.25
C ALA A 46 8.01 11.61 -10.76
N SER A 47 6.74 11.41 -11.14
CA SER A 47 5.62 12.16 -10.56
C SER A 47 5.06 11.40 -9.37
N VAL A 48 4.81 12.12 -8.27
CA VAL A 48 4.18 11.58 -7.06
C VAL A 48 2.74 12.08 -6.99
N SER A 49 1.80 11.16 -6.80
CA SER A 49 0.37 11.48 -6.70
C SER A 49 -0.26 10.69 -5.55
N PRO A 50 -1.26 11.25 -4.84
CA PRO A 50 -2.02 10.51 -3.85
C PRO A 50 -2.77 9.35 -4.50
N VAL A 51 -2.94 8.26 -3.76
CA VAL A 51 -3.85 7.18 -4.17
C VAL A 51 -5.29 7.60 -3.84
N ASP A 52 -6.14 7.60 -4.85
CA ASP A 52 -7.56 7.91 -4.76
C ASP A 52 -8.40 6.88 -5.55
N ASN A 53 -9.72 7.09 -5.61
CA ASN A 53 -10.65 6.18 -6.29
C ASN A 53 -10.49 6.15 -7.82
N GLN A 54 -9.72 7.07 -8.40
CA GLN A 54 -9.42 7.10 -9.85
C GLN A 54 -8.06 6.46 -10.15
N TYR A 55 -7.30 6.11 -9.11
CA TYR A 55 -6.00 5.50 -9.28
C TYR A 55 -6.11 4.15 -9.99
N GLN A 56 -5.44 4.05 -11.14
CA GLN A 56 -5.22 2.78 -11.83
C GLN A 56 -3.76 2.41 -11.76
N LEU A 57 -3.50 1.34 -11.02
CA LEU A 57 -2.19 0.75 -10.81
C LEU A 57 -1.63 0.23 -12.16
N LYS A 58 -0.40 0.62 -12.51
CA LYS A 58 0.28 0.14 -13.72
C LYS A 58 1.60 -0.51 -13.36
N LYS A 59 2.02 -1.48 -14.17
CA LYS A 59 3.32 -2.13 -14.03
C LYS A 59 4.42 -1.08 -13.93
N GLU A 60 5.37 -1.31 -13.02
CA GLU A 60 6.47 -0.41 -12.63
C GLU A 60 6.06 0.81 -11.79
N ASP A 61 4.79 1.00 -11.46
CA ASP A 61 4.43 1.99 -10.44
C ASP A 61 5.07 1.59 -9.10
N GLN A 62 5.61 2.59 -8.41
CA GLN A 62 5.96 2.42 -7.01
C GLN A 62 4.81 2.93 -6.15
N VAL A 63 4.48 2.22 -5.09
CA VAL A 63 3.45 2.62 -4.14
C VAL A 63 4.05 2.64 -2.75
N ILE A 64 3.83 3.75 -2.03
CA ILE A 64 4.21 3.86 -0.62
C ILE A 64 3.00 3.44 0.20
N PHE A 65 3.16 2.38 0.97
CA PHE A 65 2.15 1.88 1.89
C PHE A 65 2.47 2.31 3.31
N LEU A 66 1.47 2.72 4.06
CA LEU A 66 1.47 2.72 5.52
C LEU A 66 0.97 1.35 5.98
N ILE A 67 1.77 0.64 6.78
CA ILE A 67 1.49 -0.74 7.20
C ILE A 67 1.37 -0.76 8.72
N ASN A 68 0.35 -1.45 9.24
CA ASN A 68 0.24 -1.74 10.67
C ASN A 68 1.28 -2.80 11.05
N GLU A 69 2.21 -2.44 11.93
CA GLU A 69 3.32 -3.31 12.33
C GLU A 69 2.84 -4.62 12.95
N ASN A 70 1.72 -4.59 13.68
CA ASN A 70 1.15 -5.77 14.33
C ASN A 70 0.56 -6.79 13.34
N ARG A 71 0.47 -6.44 12.04
CA ARG A 71 -0.08 -7.26 10.98
C ARG A 71 0.85 -7.32 9.77
N LEU A 72 2.16 -7.22 10.02
CA LEU A 72 3.17 -7.17 8.96
C LEU A 72 3.18 -8.44 8.10
N ASP A 73 2.99 -9.61 8.70
CA ASP A 73 2.95 -10.88 7.98
C ASP A 73 1.77 -10.91 6.98
N GLU A 74 0.58 -10.49 7.44
CA GLU A 74 -0.61 -10.39 6.58
C GLU A 74 -0.43 -9.37 5.46
N ALA A 75 0.24 -8.25 5.74
CA ALA A 75 0.58 -7.25 4.73
C ALA A 75 1.51 -7.83 3.67
N ASN A 76 2.58 -8.52 4.09
CA ASN A 76 3.54 -9.14 3.19
C ASN A 76 2.89 -10.20 2.31
N ASP A 77 2.04 -11.06 2.88
CA ASP A 77 1.30 -12.07 2.14
C ASP A 77 0.39 -11.45 1.08
N TRP A 78 -0.34 -10.39 1.45
CA TRP A 78 -1.19 -9.67 0.51
C TRP A 78 -0.37 -9.04 -0.63
N LEU A 79 0.74 -8.37 -0.30
CA LEU A 79 1.62 -7.70 -1.28
C LEU A 79 2.20 -8.71 -2.26
N ASN A 80 2.73 -9.83 -1.75
CA ASN A 80 3.28 -10.90 -2.57
C ASN A 80 2.23 -11.53 -3.49
N LYS A 81 1.03 -11.81 -2.95
CA LYS A 81 -0.08 -12.37 -3.71
C LYS A 81 -0.54 -11.45 -4.85
N ASN A 82 -0.49 -10.14 -4.61
CA ASN A 82 -0.94 -9.12 -5.55
C ASN A 82 0.16 -8.55 -6.46
N GLY A 83 1.37 -9.14 -6.44
CA GLY A 83 2.42 -8.80 -7.39
C GLY A 83 3.17 -7.52 -7.05
N PHE A 84 3.22 -7.13 -5.78
CA PHE A 84 4.11 -6.10 -5.27
C PHE A 84 5.45 -6.71 -4.84
N THR A 85 6.54 -6.01 -5.13
CA THR A 85 7.89 -6.38 -4.70
C THR A 85 8.52 -5.22 -3.93
N PRO A 86 9.14 -5.45 -2.77
CA PRO A 86 9.81 -4.39 -2.02
C PRO A 86 10.93 -3.75 -2.86
N VAL A 87 11.14 -2.44 -2.67
CA VAL A 87 12.26 -1.68 -3.25
C VAL A 87 13.51 -1.80 -2.39
#